data_AF-A0A8X6PLH5-F1
#
_entry.id   AF-A0A8X6PLH5-F1
#
_cell.length_a   1.000
_cell.length_b   1.000
_cell.length_c   1.000
_cell.angle_alpha   90.00
_cell.angle_beta   90.00
_cell.angle_gamma   90.00
#
_symmetry.space_group_name_H-M   'P 1'
#
loop_
_entity.id
_entity.type
_entity.pdbx_description
1 polymer ?
#
loop_
_entity_poly.entity_id
_entity_poly.type
_entity_poly.pdbx_seq_one_letter_code
_entity_poly.pdbx_strand_id
1 'polypeptide(L)'
;MLEARDFKLFSDHKPLTHAFKQRLDKCSPRQTSQLDFISQFKTNICYLPGNENITVDSLSRIDSIEMPNSINYDEIAISQESDLELQKLITNPQGLQLKK
;
A
#
# COMPACT_ATOMS: atom_id res chain seq x y z
N MET A 1 -15.58 1.10 2.57
CA MET A 1 -16.10 0.04 3.44
C MET A 1 -16.36 -1.21 2.60
N LEU A 2 -15.76 -2.35 2.94
CA LEU A 2 -15.93 -3.64 2.24
C LEU A 2 -17.11 -4.47 2.81
N GLU A 3 -17.69 -4.02 3.92
CA GLU A 3 -18.84 -4.65 4.57
C GLU A 3 -20.02 -4.78 3.58
N ALA A 4 -20.70 -5.93 3.65
CA ALA A 4 -21.84 -6.29 2.80
C ALA A 4 -21.58 -6.26 1.27
N ARG A 5 -20.32 -6.25 0.83
CA ARG A 5 -19.95 -6.36 -0.60
C ARG A 5 -19.41 -7.75 -0.91
N ASP A 6 -19.72 -8.24 -2.11
CA ASP A 6 -19.04 -9.40 -2.64
C ASP A 6 -17.70 -9.02 -3.24
N PHE A 7 -16.65 -9.57 -2.66
CA PHE A 7 -15.28 -9.44 -3.12
C PHE A 7 -14.53 -10.76 -2.92
N LYS A 8 -13.36 -10.85 -3.54
CA LYS A 8 -12.42 -11.98 -3.42
C LYS A 8 -11.12 -11.49 -2.81
N LEU A 9 -10.52 -12.31 -1.96
CA LEU A 9 -9.20 -12.04 -1.39
C LEU A 9 -8.17 -12.87 -2.16
N PHE A 10 -7.21 -12.21 -2.79
CA PHE A 10 -6.11 -12.86 -3.50
C PHE A 10 -4.82 -12.75 -2.70
N SER A 11 -4.03 -13.82 -2.68
CA SER A 11 -2.71 -13.85 -2.07
C SER A 11 -1.83 -14.87 -2.77
N ASP A 12 -0.54 -14.58 -2.87
CA ASP A 12 0.50 -15.52 -3.30
C ASP A 12 0.95 -16.48 -2.19
N HIS A 13 0.39 -16.35 -0.99
CA HIS A 13 0.68 -17.25 0.12
C HIS A 13 -0.24 -18.47 0.09
N LYS A 14 0.15 -19.50 -0.67
CA LYS A 14 -0.62 -20.73 -0.87
C LYS A 14 -1.15 -21.39 0.42
N PRO A 15 -0.44 -21.44 1.56
CA PRO A 15 -1.02 -21.98 2.79
C PRO A 15 -2.29 -21.25 3.28
N LEU A 16 -2.46 -19.95 2.99
CA LEU A 16 -3.63 -19.19 3.45
C LEU A 16 -4.94 -19.65 2.79
N THR A 17 -4.89 -20.25 1.59
CA THR A 17 -6.10 -20.80 0.94
C THR A 17 -6.71 -21.97 1.72
N HIS A 18 -5.92 -22.57 2.62
CA HIS A 18 -6.33 -23.69 3.46
C HIS A 18 -6.47 -23.31 4.93
N ALA A 19 -6.13 -22.07 5.32
CA ALA A 19 -6.07 -21.65 6.72
C ALA A 19 -7.41 -21.83 7.45
N PHE A 20 -8.52 -21.44 6.82
CA PHE A 20 -9.87 -21.61 7.38
C PHE A 20 -10.42 -23.04 7.32
N LYS A 21 -9.72 -23.95 6.64
CA LYS A 21 -10.05 -25.39 6.59
C LYS A 21 -9.20 -26.21 7.56
N GLN A 22 -8.13 -25.62 8.09
CA GLN A 22 -7.22 -26.26 9.02
C GLN A 22 -7.79 -26.19 10.45
N ARG A 23 -7.45 -27.17 11.28
CA ARG A 23 -7.77 -27.13 12.70
C ARG A 23 -6.94 -26.03 13.40
N LEU A 24 -7.60 -25.23 14.24
CA LEU A 24 -7.01 -24.09 14.95
C LEU A 24 -5.94 -24.51 15.99
N ASP A 25 -5.92 -25.78 16.41
CA ASP A 25 -4.91 -26.38 17.30
C ASP A 25 -3.48 -26.32 16.72
N LYS A 26 -3.36 -26.14 15.40
CA LYS A 26 -2.08 -25.99 14.70
C LYS A 26 -1.64 -24.54 14.51
N CYS A 27 -2.46 -23.56 14.87
CA CYS A 27 -2.16 -22.14 14.73
C CYS A 27 -1.59 -21.58 16.03
N SER A 28 -0.56 -20.74 15.91
CA SER A 28 -0.12 -19.92 17.04
C SER A 28 -1.21 -18.92 17.46
N PRO A 29 -1.23 -18.44 18.71
CA PRO A 29 -2.21 -17.44 19.16
C PRO A 29 -2.31 -16.22 18.23
N ARG A 30 -1.15 -15.74 17.74
CA ARG A 30 -1.09 -14.62 16.78
C ARG A 30 -1.80 -14.95 15.47
N GLN A 31 -1.57 -16.14 14.91
CA GLN A 31 -2.22 -16.57 13.67
C GLN A 31 -3.73 -16.69 13.87
N THR A 32 -4.18 -17.24 15.00
CA THR A 32 -5.60 -17.34 15.32
C THR A 32 -6.25 -15.96 15.37
N SER A 33 -5.69 -15.00 16.11
CA SER A 33 -6.24 -13.64 16.17
C SER A 33 -6.27 -12.95 14.80
N GLN A 34 -5.26 -13.17 13.95
CA GLN A 34 -5.24 -12.63 12.59
C GLN A 34 -6.31 -13.28 11.70
N LEU A 35 -6.48 -14.60 11.78
CA LEU A 35 -7.52 -15.32 11.04
C LEU A 35 -8.92 -14.93 11.52
N ASP A 36 -9.12 -14.75 12.83
CA ASP A 36 -10.38 -14.27 13.40
C ASP A 36 -10.73 -12.89 12.84
N PHE A 37 -9.76 -11.98 12.76
CA PHE A 37 -9.96 -10.66 12.14
C PHE A 37 -10.32 -10.77 10.65
N ILE A 38 -9.57 -11.56 9.87
CA ILE A 38 -9.84 -11.77 8.44
C ILE A 38 -11.23 -12.41 8.23
N SER A 39 -11.65 -13.30 9.12
CA SER A 39 -12.94 -14.01 9.03
C SER A 39 -14.15 -13.09 9.08
N GLN A 40 -14.03 -11.92 9.70
CA GLN A 40 -15.09 -10.90 9.74
C GLN A 40 -15.41 -10.34 8.35
N PHE A 41 -14.48 -10.47 7.41
CA PHE A 41 -14.61 -9.96 6.04
C PHE A 41 -14.94 -11.08 5.05
N LYS A 42 -14.05 -12.08 4.90
CA LYS A 42 -14.23 -13.27 4.05
C LYS A 42 -13.34 -14.42 4.55
N THR A 43 -13.81 -15.65 4.38
CA THR A 43 -13.06 -16.88 4.68
C THR A 43 -12.48 -17.56 3.43
N ASN A 44 -12.94 -17.19 2.24
CA ASN A 44 -12.44 -17.76 0.98
C ASN A 44 -11.29 -16.92 0.43
N ILE A 45 -10.07 -17.47 0.47
CA ILE A 45 -8.85 -16.86 -0.06
C ILE A 45 -8.43 -17.63 -1.31
N CYS A 46 -8.21 -16.91 -2.41
CA CYS A 46 -7.76 -17.46 -3.68
C CYS A 46 -6.26 -17.29 -3.82
N TYR A 47 -5.56 -18.36 -4.22
CA TYR A 47 -4.15 -18.28 -4.56
C TYR A 47 -3.97 -17.56 -5.89
N LEU A 48 -3.12 -16.55 -5.91
CA LEU A 48 -2.64 -15.88 -7.11
C LEU A 48 -1.12 -16.08 -7.20
N PRO A 49 -0.58 -16.70 -8.26
CA PRO A 49 0.86 -16.85 -8.42
C PRO A 49 1.62 -15.53 -8.28
N GLY A 50 2.81 -15.54 -7.68
CA GLY A 50 3.59 -14.32 -7.42
C GLY A 50 3.92 -13.51 -8.68
N ASN A 51 4.10 -14.19 -9.82
CA ASN A 51 4.28 -13.56 -11.15
C ASN A 51 3.03 -12.82 -11.65
N GLU A 52 1.85 -13.10 -11.11
CA GLU A 52 0.60 -12.38 -11.38
C GLU A 52 0.28 -11.36 -10.26
N ASN A 53 0.94 -11.44 -9.11
CA ASN A 53 0.76 -10.58 -7.94
C ASN A 53 1.72 -9.36 -7.90
N ILE A 54 2.18 -8.91 -9.07
CA ILE A 54 3.28 -7.92 -9.22
C ILE A 54 2.98 -6.61 -8.48
N THR A 55 1.74 -6.13 -8.53
CA THR A 55 1.34 -4.86 -7.92
C THR A 55 1.44 -4.93 -6.39
N VAL A 56 0.94 -6.00 -5.78
CA VAL A 56 1.00 -6.20 -4.32
C VAL A 56 2.43 -6.45 -3.87
N ASP A 57 3.19 -7.24 -4.62
CA ASP A 57 4.61 -7.51 -4.34
C ASP A 57 5.46 -6.23 -4.45
N SER A 58 5.19 -5.36 -5.42
CA SER A 58 5.85 -4.06 -5.55
C SER A 58 5.55 -3.15 -4.35
N LEU A 59 4.29 -3.14 -3.89
CA LEU A 59 3.87 -2.34 -2.73
C LEU A 59 4.38 -2.91 -1.41
N SER A 60 4.51 -4.23 -1.27
CA SER A 60 5.05 -4.84 -0.05
C SER A 60 6.56 -4.66 0.08
N ARG A 61 7.25 -4.36 -1.03
CA ARG A 61 8.70 -4.16 -1.11
C ARG A 61 9.15 -2.70 -0.97
N ILE A 62 8.28 -1.76 -0.62
CA ILE A 62 8.65 -0.34 -0.51
C ILE A 62 9.84 -0.13 0.45
N ASP A 63 9.89 -0.84 1.58
CA ASP A 63 11.01 -0.74 2.53
C ASP A 63 12.32 -1.35 2.01
N SER A 64 12.26 -2.19 0.98
CA SER A 64 13.44 -2.75 0.30
C SER A 64 13.97 -1.87 -0.82
N ILE A 65 13.21 -0.83 -1.19
CA ILE A 65 13.72 0.25 -2.02
C ILE A 65 14.60 1.10 -1.10
N GLU A 66 15.88 0.77 -1.02
CA GLU A 66 16.87 1.76 -0.62
C GLU A 66 16.70 2.92 -1.60
N MET A 67 16.17 4.06 -1.15
CA MET A 67 16.22 5.28 -1.94
C MET A 67 17.71 5.60 -2.11
N PRO A 68 18.32 5.28 -3.26
CA PRO A 68 19.70 5.64 -3.45
C PRO A 68 19.69 7.16 -3.54
N ASN A 69 20.63 7.78 -2.86
CA ASN A 69 20.93 9.22 -2.90
C ASN A 69 20.27 9.98 -1.75
N SER A 70 21.15 10.45 -0.85
CA SER A 70 20.95 11.71 -0.16
C SER A 70 20.45 12.74 -1.16
N ILE A 71 19.19 13.16 -1.00
CA ILE A 71 18.64 14.26 -1.80
C ILE A 71 19.52 15.48 -1.55
N ASN A 72 20.11 16.04 -2.62
CA ASN A 72 20.92 17.26 -2.53
C ASN A 72 19.98 18.47 -2.44
N TYR A 73 19.65 18.86 -1.22
CA TYR A 73 18.72 19.97 -0.97
C TYR A 73 19.22 21.31 -1.52
N ASP A 74 20.55 21.52 -1.55
CA ASP A 74 21.14 22.76 -2.05
C ASP A 74 20.92 22.91 -3.56
N GLU A 75 21.08 21.82 -4.31
CA GLU A 75 20.84 21.80 -5.76
C GLU A 75 19.36 22.00 -6.11
N ILE A 76 18.45 21.44 -5.30
CA ILE A 76 17.01 21.66 -5.44
C ILE A 76 16.67 23.13 -5.17
N ALA A 77 17.23 23.73 -4.12
CA ALA A 77 16.98 25.13 -3.78
C ALA A 77 17.43 26.07 -4.92
N ILE A 78 18.63 25.85 -5.47
CA ILE A 78 19.14 26.62 -6.61
C ILE A 78 18.24 26.46 -7.85
N SER A 79 17.79 25.23 -8.11
CA SER A 79 16.90 24.94 -9.24
C SER A 79 15.53 25.61 -9.06
N GLN A 80 14.99 25.66 -7.84
CA GLN A 80 13.73 26.34 -7.54
C GLN A 80 13.84 27.87 -7.65
N GLU A 81 14.95 28.47 -7.22
CA GLU A 81 15.15 29.92 -7.29
C GLU A 81 15.16 30.42 -8.74
N SER A 82 15.77 29.64 -9.63
CA SER A 82 15.87 29.92 -11.07
C SER A 82 14.66 29.48 -11.90
N ASP A 83 13.68 28.81 -11.31
CA ASP A 83 12.47 28.33 -12.00
C ASP A 83 11.46 29.46 -12.26
N LEU A 84 11.34 29.83 -13.54
CA LEU A 84 10.42 30.86 -14.02
C LEU A 84 8.94 30.49 -13.84
N GLU A 85 8.58 29.21 -13.89
CA GLU A 85 7.20 28.76 -13.67
C GLU A 85 6.83 28.92 -12.20
N LEU A 86 7.71 28.51 -11.30
CA LEU A 86 7.51 28.68 -9.86
C LEU A 86 7.35 30.16 -9.49
N GLN A 87 8.19 31.04 -10.03
CA GLN A 87 8.05 32.49 -9.80
C GLN A 87 6.71 33.05 -10.31
N LYS A 88 6.22 32.57 -11.46
CA LYS A 88 4.90 32.96 -11.98
C LYS A 88 3.76 32.50 -11.08
N LEU A 89 3.84 31.29 -10.52
CA LEU A 89 2.83 30.75 -9.60
C LEU A 89 2.82 31.48 -8.26
N ILE A 90 4.00 31.88 -7.74
CA ILE A 90 4.11 32.68 -6.52
C ILE A 90 3.55 34.09 -6.72
N THR A 91 3.84 34.73 -7.86
CA THR A 91 3.41 36.11 -8.14
C THR A 91 1.95 36.22 -8.55
N ASN A 92 1.39 35.19 -9.19
CA ASN A 92 -0.01 35.14 -9.58
C ASN A 92 -0.64 33.81 -9.15
N PRO A 93 -1.00 33.67 -7.86
CA PRO A 93 -1.62 32.45 -7.36
C PRO A 93 -3.01 32.28 -7.98
N GLN A 94 -3.08 31.48 -9.04
CA GLN A 94 -4.33 31.03 -9.68
C GLN A 94 -5.09 30.00 -8.82
N GLY A 95 -4.58 29.68 -7.63
CA GLY A 95 -5.17 28.70 -6.72
C GLY A 95 -6.45 29.19 -6.04
N LEU A 96 -7.26 28.24 -5.57
CA LEU A 96 -8.52 28.47 -4.86
C LEU A 96 -8.30 29.35 -3.61
N GLN A 97 -8.80 30.58 -3.65
CA GLN A 97 -8.79 31.51 -2.51
C GLN A 97 -9.88 31.12 -1.51
N LEU A 98 -9.51 30.42 -0.43
CA LEU A 98 -10.43 30.09 0.65
C LEU A 98 -10.76 31.36 1.46
N LYS A 99 -11.99 31.86 1.31
CA LYS A 99 -12.52 32.91 2.16
C LYS A 99 -12.75 32.33 3.57
N LYS A 100 -12.21 33.01 4.58
CA LYS A 100 -12.56 32.78 5.99
C LYS A 100 -14.02 33.13 6.24
#